data_AF-A0A958JZ74-F1
#
_entry.id   AF-A0A958JZ74-F1
#
_cell.length_a   1.000
_cell.length_b   1.000
_cell.length_c   1.000
_cell.angle_alpha   90.00
_cell.angle_beta   90.00
_cell.angle_gamma   90.00
#
_symmetry.space_group_name_H-M   'P 1'
#
loop_
_entity.id
_entity.type
_entity.pdbx_description
1 polymer ?
#
loop_
_entity_poly.entity_id
_entity_poly.type
_entity_poly.pdbx_seq_one_letter_code
_entity_poly.pdbx_strand_id
1 'polypeptide(L)'
;FHSSDNLLGEREQIGDTTFSKITFVALSGGQYMPDGATHTGMVQISYYVRENPDYDPARHPSKYVLIREETPYTRPFDKAYEKQMIFPLTEEIIGFDLFYFDADGMKWHETWGEEGSQATDGLPAMIQFTLSLRSERGKEESFTTAVPLRSSRNS
;
A
#
# COMPACT_ATOMS: atom_id res chain seq x y z
N PHE A 1 20.85 -8.79 3.00
CA PHE A 1 19.74 -8.01 3.56
C PHE A 1 20.32 -6.69 4.01
N HIS A 2 20.17 -5.67 3.19
CA HIS A 2 20.36 -4.30 3.64
C HIS A 2 19.05 -3.84 4.29
N SER A 3 19.17 -2.93 5.26
CA SER A 3 18.08 -2.44 6.12
C SER A 3 16.96 -1.68 5.36
N SER A 4 17.11 -1.51 4.05
CA SER A 4 16.23 -0.77 3.14
C SER A 4 14.98 -1.55 2.69
N ASP A 5 14.92 -2.87 2.87
CA ASP A 5 13.99 -3.72 2.09
C ASP A 5 12.60 -3.95 2.73
N ASN A 6 12.28 -3.29 3.86
CA ASN A 6 11.07 -3.62 4.64
C ASN A 6 9.84 -2.78 4.27
N LEU A 7 10.03 -1.62 3.62
CA LEU A 7 8.95 -0.73 3.21
C LEU A 7 9.40 0.10 2.00
N LEU A 8 8.59 0.07 0.96
CA LEU A 8 8.75 0.84 -0.27
C LEU A 8 7.49 1.69 -0.47
N GLY A 9 7.67 2.98 -0.69
CA GLY A 9 6.64 3.96 -0.95
C GLY A 9 6.88 4.67 -2.28
N GLU A 10 5.93 4.57 -3.20
CA GLU A 10 6.09 5.00 -4.59
C GLU A 10 4.90 5.86 -5.03
N ARG A 11 5.09 6.59 -6.13
CA ARG A 11 4.02 7.28 -6.87
C ARG A 11 3.84 6.59 -8.21
N GLU A 12 2.60 6.26 -8.55
CA GLU A 12 2.24 5.57 -9.79
C GLU A 12 1.22 6.40 -10.57
N GLN A 13 1.52 6.68 -11.83
CA GLN A 13 0.61 7.38 -12.73
C GLN A 13 -0.28 6.38 -13.48
N ILE A 14 -1.59 6.57 -13.38
CA ILE A 14 -2.61 5.70 -13.99
C ILE A 14 -3.56 6.57 -14.81
N GLY A 15 -3.32 6.62 -16.12
CA GLY A 15 -3.94 7.61 -17.00
C GLY A 15 -3.49 9.02 -16.61
N ASP A 16 -4.45 9.87 -16.26
CA ASP A 16 -4.21 11.28 -15.93
C ASP A 16 -4.10 11.55 -14.42
N THR A 17 -4.21 10.50 -13.58
CA THR A 17 -4.18 10.62 -12.11
C THR A 17 -2.93 9.93 -11.56
N THR A 18 -2.32 10.53 -10.54
CA THR A 18 -1.20 9.91 -9.80
C THR A 18 -1.71 9.44 -8.44
N PHE A 19 -1.44 8.18 -8.11
CA PHE A 19 -1.75 7.57 -6.82
C PHE A 19 -0.48 7.14 -6.11
N SER A 20 -0.56 6.95 -4.80
CA SER A 20 0.52 6.32 -4.06
C SER A 20 0.43 4.80 -4.14
N LYS A 21 1.57 4.16 -3.94
CA LYS A 21 1.69 2.73 -3.73
C LYS A 21 2.58 2.50 -2.54
N ILE A 22 2.23 1.52 -1.71
CA ILE A 22 3.06 1.10 -0.59
C ILE A 22 3.18 -0.41 -0.57
N THR A 23 4.41 -0.89 -0.45
CA THR A 23 4.74 -2.30 -0.31
C THR A 23 5.56 -2.49 0.96
N PHE A 24 5.18 -3.41 1.84
CA PHE A 24 5.94 -3.67 3.05
C PHE A 24 5.82 -5.12 3.48
N VAL A 25 6.77 -5.57 4.29
CA VAL A 25 6.76 -6.91 4.86
C VAL A 25 6.09 -6.87 6.23
N ALA A 26 5.12 -7.76 6.44
CA ALA A 26 4.38 -7.91 7.69
C ALA A 26 4.54 -9.32 8.26
N LEU A 27 4.70 -9.41 9.58
CA LEU A 27 4.53 -10.66 10.33
C LEU A 27 3.04 -10.87 10.60
N SER A 28 2.55 -12.10 10.41
CA SER A 28 1.14 -12.45 10.64
C SER A 28 0.16 -11.70 9.72
N GLY A 29 0.58 -11.31 8.53
CA GLY A 29 -0.32 -10.91 7.45
C GLY A 29 -1.28 -12.07 7.14
N GLY A 30 -2.58 -11.84 7.32
CA GLY A 30 -3.58 -12.90 7.37
C GLY A 30 -3.86 -13.51 6.01
N GLN A 31 -3.17 -14.60 5.67
CA GLN A 31 -3.60 -15.49 4.59
C GLN A 31 -4.85 -16.26 5.04
N TYR A 32 -6.03 -15.73 4.74
CA TYR A 32 -7.26 -16.52 4.79
C TYR A 32 -7.28 -17.43 3.58
N MET A 33 -6.72 -18.63 3.71
CA MET A 33 -6.80 -19.65 2.68
C MET A 33 -8.22 -20.26 2.68
N PRO A 34 -8.79 -20.61 1.51
CA PRO A 34 -10.11 -21.26 1.41
C PRO A 34 -10.24 -22.60 2.15
N ASP A 35 -9.13 -23.17 2.62
CA ASP A 35 -9.07 -24.40 3.42
C ASP A 35 -9.37 -24.18 4.92
N GLY A 36 -9.59 -22.93 5.35
CA GLY A 36 -9.90 -22.57 6.73
C GLY A 36 -8.68 -22.55 7.67
N ALA A 37 -7.47 -22.72 7.15
CA ALA A 37 -6.26 -22.68 7.96
C ALA A 37 -5.61 -21.28 7.91
N THR A 38 -5.44 -20.66 9.08
CA THR A 38 -4.61 -19.46 9.23
C THR A 38 -3.14 -19.87 9.13
N HIS A 39 -2.53 -19.62 7.97
CA HIS A 39 -1.10 -19.80 7.82
C HIS A 39 -0.41 -18.56 8.39
N THR A 40 0.19 -18.72 9.57
CA THR A 40 1.04 -17.69 10.17
C THR A 40 2.38 -17.67 9.45
N GLY A 41 2.81 -16.50 8.99
CA GLY A 41 4.04 -16.36 8.22
C GLY A 41 4.40 -14.90 7.95
N MET A 42 5.52 -14.72 7.26
CA MET A 42 5.94 -13.44 6.71
C MET A 42 5.22 -13.25 5.37
N VAL A 43 4.57 -12.11 5.19
CA VAL A 43 3.79 -11.78 3.98
C VAL A 43 4.23 -10.40 3.50
N GLN A 44 4.42 -10.26 2.20
CA GLN A 44 4.53 -8.96 1.57
C GLN A 44 3.13 -8.44 1.25
N ILE A 45 2.81 -7.26 1.75
CA ILE A 45 1.52 -6.60 1.53
C ILE A 45 1.77 -5.37 0.66
N SER A 46 0.97 -5.24 -0.40
CA SER A 46 0.96 -4.08 -1.28
C SER A 46 -0.41 -3.41 -1.26
N TYR A 47 -0.46 -2.09 -1.14
CA TYR A 47 -1.65 -1.30 -1.41
C TYR A 47 -1.38 -0.40 -2.61
N TYR A 48 -2.24 -0.49 -3.62
CA TYR A 48 -2.11 0.26 -4.87
C TYR A 48 -3.45 0.42 -5.56
N VAL A 49 -3.54 1.40 -6.45
CA VAL A 49 -4.72 1.63 -7.29
C VAL A 49 -4.47 1.02 -8.67
N ARG A 50 -5.51 0.52 -9.33
CA ARG A 50 -5.47 0.18 -10.75
C ARG A 50 -6.74 0.62 -11.46
N GLU A 51 -6.74 0.59 -12.79
CA GLU A 51 -7.97 0.73 -13.56
C GLU A 51 -8.94 -0.42 -13.22
N ASN A 52 -10.21 -0.08 -13.02
CA ASN A 52 -11.28 -1.05 -12.81
C ASN A 52 -11.60 -1.72 -14.17
N PRO A 53 -11.35 -3.03 -14.33
CA PRO A 53 -11.63 -3.72 -15.59
C PRO A 53 -13.12 -3.74 -15.94
N ASP A 54 -13.99 -3.61 -14.94
CA ASP A 54 -15.45 -3.60 -15.08
C ASP A 54 -16.01 -2.17 -15.16
N TYR A 55 -15.16 -1.17 -15.42
CA TYR A 55 -15.59 0.22 -15.52
C TYR A 55 -16.63 0.41 -16.63
N ASP A 56 -17.85 0.71 -16.20
CA ASP A 56 -18.95 1.17 -17.02
C ASP A 56 -19.47 2.48 -16.40
N PRO A 57 -19.29 3.65 -17.02
CA PRO A 57 -19.73 4.92 -16.43
C PRO A 57 -21.24 4.99 -16.15
N ALA A 58 -22.04 4.09 -16.73
CA ALA A 58 -23.47 3.98 -16.42
C ALA A 58 -23.78 3.14 -15.16
N ARG A 59 -22.83 2.33 -14.68
CA ARG A 59 -23.03 1.36 -13.57
C ARG A 59 -22.01 1.51 -12.43
N HIS A 60 -20.78 1.88 -12.76
CA HIS A 60 -19.65 2.07 -11.85
C HIS A 60 -19.15 3.52 -11.99
N PRO A 61 -19.40 4.38 -11.00
CA PRO A 61 -19.09 5.81 -11.10
C PRO A 61 -17.58 6.14 -11.06
N SER A 62 -16.73 5.15 -10.76
CA SER A 62 -15.27 5.33 -10.67
C SER A 62 -14.51 4.37 -11.57
N LYS A 63 -13.50 4.92 -12.25
CA LYS A 63 -12.60 4.24 -13.18
C LYS A 63 -11.54 3.40 -12.45
N TYR A 64 -11.43 3.54 -11.14
CA TYR A 64 -10.29 3.05 -10.37
C TYR A 64 -10.75 2.14 -9.22
N VAL A 65 -9.88 1.21 -8.83
CA VAL A 65 -10.10 0.33 -7.68
C VAL A 65 -8.86 0.33 -6.79
N LEU A 66 -9.04 0.52 -5.49
CA LEU A 66 -7.98 0.37 -4.50
C LEU A 66 -7.88 -1.11 -4.11
N ILE A 67 -6.67 -1.64 -4.18
CA ILE A 67 -6.38 -3.05 -3.95
C ILE A 67 -5.43 -3.20 -2.79
N ARG A 68 -5.69 -4.23 -1.98
CA ARG A 68 -4.69 -4.86 -1.12
C ARG A 68 -4.28 -6.19 -1.76
N GLU A 69 -2.99 -6.36 -1.97
CA GLU A 69 -2.42 -7.60 -2.45
C GLU A 69 -1.53 -8.20 -1.36
N GLU A 70 -1.58 -9.52 -1.24
CA GLU A 70 -0.75 -10.27 -0.32
C GLU A 70 0.01 -11.37 -1.06
N THR A 71 1.33 -11.40 -0.87
CA THR A 71 2.19 -12.45 -1.40
C THR A 71 2.96 -13.11 -0.26
N PRO A 72 2.86 -14.44 -0.05
CA PRO A 72 3.60 -15.09 1.02
C PRO A 72 5.10 -14.95 0.79
N TYR A 73 5.84 -14.51 1.80
CA TYR A 73 7.28 -14.24 1.68
C TYR A 73 8.08 -15.54 1.89
N THR A 74 7.93 -16.49 0.96
CA THR A 74 8.53 -17.82 1.02
C THR A 74 9.37 -18.12 -0.22
N ARG A 75 10.39 -18.97 -0.07
CA ARG A 75 11.24 -19.40 -1.19
C ARG A 75 10.82 -20.77 -1.71
N PRO A 76 10.90 -21.03 -3.03
CA PRO A 76 11.32 -20.09 -4.09
C PRO A 76 10.24 -19.05 -4.41
N PHE A 77 10.65 -17.83 -4.78
CA PHE A 77 9.72 -16.70 -4.99
C PHE A 77 8.70 -16.95 -6.09
N ASP A 78 9.06 -17.66 -7.17
CA ASP A 78 8.12 -17.99 -8.25
C ASP A 78 6.88 -18.75 -7.73
N LYS A 79 7.09 -19.67 -6.78
CA LYS A 79 6.00 -20.41 -6.12
C LYS A 79 5.22 -19.58 -5.09
N ALA A 80 5.82 -18.50 -4.59
CA ALA A 80 5.12 -17.56 -3.72
C ALA A 80 4.13 -16.71 -4.51
N TYR A 81 4.50 -16.25 -5.72
CA TYR A 81 3.62 -15.49 -6.59
C TYR A 81 2.39 -16.29 -7.05
N GLU A 82 2.51 -17.61 -7.21
CA GLU A 82 1.35 -18.49 -7.47
C GLU A 82 0.32 -18.49 -6.34
N LYS A 83 0.70 -18.04 -5.14
CA LYS A 83 -0.16 -17.95 -3.94
C LYS A 83 -0.53 -16.51 -3.60
N GLN A 84 -0.38 -15.60 -4.54
CA GLN A 84 -0.80 -14.22 -4.39
C GLN A 84 -2.32 -14.15 -4.18
N MET A 85 -2.75 -13.31 -3.25
CA MET A 85 -4.16 -13.01 -3.01
C MET A 85 -4.41 -11.53 -3.26
N ILE A 86 -5.46 -11.24 -4.01
CA ILE A 86 -5.86 -9.89 -4.39
C ILE A 86 -7.22 -9.59 -3.76
N PHE A 87 -7.26 -8.53 -2.95
CA PHE A 87 -8.45 -8.07 -2.26
C PHE A 87 -8.82 -6.67 -2.77
N PRO A 88 -9.86 -6.52 -3.62
CA PRO A 88 -10.41 -5.21 -3.93
C PRO A 88 -11.01 -4.62 -2.64
N LEU A 89 -10.58 -3.42 -2.26
CA LEU A 89 -11.05 -2.75 -1.05
C LEU A 89 -12.22 -1.82 -1.33
N THR A 90 -12.14 -1.06 -2.42
CA THR A 90 -13.19 -0.13 -2.84
C THR A 90 -13.02 0.24 -4.31
N GLU A 91 -14.13 0.32 -5.03
CA GLU A 91 -14.21 0.84 -6.40
C GLU A 91 -14.47 2.34 -6.42
N GLU A 92 -14.72 2.98 -5.28
CA GLU A 92 -15.10 4.39 -5.19
C GLU A 92 -13.90 5.34 -5.02
N ILE A 93 -12.69 4.84 -5.28
CA ILE A 93 -11.45 5.57 -5.07
C ILE A 93 -11.24 6.66 -6.12
N ILE A 94 -10.98 7.88 -5.68
CA ILE A 94 -10.60 9.01 -6.55
C ILE A 94 -9.25 9.63 -6.15
N GLY A 95 -8.73 9.30 -4.97
CA GLY A 95 -7.40 9.73 -4.51
C GLY A 95 -6.84 8.80 -3.43
N PHE A 96 -5.54 8.51 -3.50
CA PHE A 96 -4.82 7.72 -2.52
C PHE A 96 -3.40 8.28 -2.40
N ASP A 97 -3.15 9.00 -1.30
CA ASP A 97 -1.89 9.70 -1.07
C ASP A 97 -1.21 9.20 0.20
N LEU A 98 0.11 9.05 0.14
CA LEU A 98 0.97 8.65 1.24
C LEU A 98 2.11 9.65 1.41
N PHE A 99 2.39 9.99 2.66
CA PHE A 99 3.56 10.77 3.03
C PHE A 99 4.31 10.07 4.16
N TYR A 100 5.63 10.14 4.12
CA TYR A 100 6.54 9.44 5.01
C TYR A 100 7.37 10.44 5.80
N PHE A 101 7.33 10.37 7.12
CA PHE A 101 8.05 11.30 7.99
C PHE A 101 9.45 10.79 8.31
N ASP A 102 10.46 11.52 7.82
CA ASP A 102 11.86 11.37 8.20
C ASP A 102 12.13 12.15 9.49
N ALA A 103 12.43 11.44 10.57
CA ALA A 103 12.71 12.04 11.87
C ALA A 103 14.13 12.63 11.96
N ASP A 104 15.08 12.14 11.17
CA ASP A 104 16.47 12.65 11.18
C ASP A 104 16.52 13.98 10.39
N GLY A 105 15.80 14.06 9.27
CA GLY A 105 15.63 15.27 8.47
C GLY A 105 14.48 16.19 8.89
N MET A 106 13.62 15.75 9.82
CA MET A 106 12.41 16.46 10.28
C MET A 106 11.50 16.92 9.13
N LYS A 107 11.29 16.07 8.13
CA LYS A 107 10.58 16.40 6.88
C LYS A 107 9.67 15.27 6.41
N TRP A 108 8.64 15.62 5.65
CA TRP A 108 7.77 14.66 4.97
C TRP A 108 8.23 14.41 3.53
N HIS A 109 8.08 13.17 3.09
CA HIS A 109 8.42 12.71 1.74
C HIS A 109 7.21 12.07 1.07
N GLU A 110 7.10 12.19 -0.26
CA GLU A 110 6.07 11.51 -1.07
C GLU A 110 6.48 10.07 -1.46
N THR A 111 7.77 9.74 -1.35
CA THR A 111 8.33 8.41 -1.63
C THR A 111 9.24 7.96 -0.49
N TRP A 112 9.49 6.65 -0.39
CA TRP A 112 10.35 6.06 0.62
C TRP A 112 11.00 4.77 0.12
N GLY A 113 12.27 4.54 0.46
CA GLY A 113 12.95 3.26 0.21
C GLY A 113 13.46 3.04 -1.23
N GLU A 114 13.29 4.01 -2.13
CA GLU A 114 13.82 3.95 -3.49
C GLU A 114 15.32 4.29 -3.51
N GLU A 115 16.10 3.60 -4.36
CA GLU A 115 17.54 3.89 -4.54
C GLU A 115 17.70 5.30 -5.14
N GLY A 116 18.27 6.24 -4.36
CA GLY A 116 18.37 7.65 -4.74
C GLY A 116 17.25 8.55 -4.21
N SER A 117 16.24 8.00 -3.52
CA SER A 117 15.31 8.81 -2.73
C SER A 117 16.04 9.46 -1.55
N GLN A 118 15.61 10.65 -1.12
CA GLN A 118 16.16 11.31 0.08
C GLN A 118 15.79 10.61 1.40
N ALA A 119 15.16 9.43 1.32
CA ALA A 119 14.76 8.65 2.48
C ALA A 119 16.00 8.05 3.16
N THR A 120 16.02 8.14 4.48
CA THR A 120 17.07 7.63 5.35
C THR A 120 17.07 6.10 5.39
N ASP A 121 18.21 5.50 5.74
CA ASP A 121 18.29 4.08 6.09
C ASP A 121 17.29 3.74 7.22
N GLY A 122 16.27 2.92 6.90
CA GLY A 122 15.29 2.42 7.87
C GLY A 122 13.83 2.75 7.53
N LEU A 123 12.95 2.51 8.50
CA LEU A 123 11.52 2.82 8.39
C LEU A 123 11.26 4.31 8.68
N PRO A 124 10.25 4.93 8.04
CA PRO A 124 9.83 6.27 8.40
C PRO A 124 9.27 6.27 9.82
N ALA A 125 9.40 7.37 10.55
CA ALA A 125 8.90 7.46 11.92
C ALA A 125 7.36 7.50 11.96
N MET A 126 6.72 8.05 10.93
CA MET A 126 5.27 8.07 10.77
C MET A 126 4.90 7.98 9.29
N ILE A 127 3.72 7.43 9.01
CA ILE A 127 3.11 7.47 7.67
C ILE A 127 1.77 8.19 7.79
N GLN A 128 1.59 9.24 7.00
CA GLN A 128 0.29 9.86 6.79
C GLN A 128 -0.32 9.28 5.53
N PHE A 129 -1.60 8.93 5.57
CA PHE A 129 -2.34 8.58 4.37
C PHE A 129 -3.60 9.43 4.24
N THR A 130 -3.96 9.73 3.00
CA THR A 130 -5.23 10.34 2.62
C THR A 130 -5.94 9.44 1.65
N LEU A 131 -7.19 9.11 1.96
CA LEU A 131 -8.09 8.37 1.09
C LEU A 131 -9.22 9.29 0.65
N SER A 132 -9.37 9.51 -0.65
CA SER A 132 -10.45 10.31 -1.23
C SER A 132 -11.40 9.40 -2.00
N LEU A 133 -12.67 9.40 -1.61
CA LEU A 133 -13.71 8.54 -2.16
C LEU A 133 -14.83 9.39 -2.77
N ARG A 134 -15.48 8.87 -3.80
CA ARG A 134 -16.72 9.44 -4.36
C ARG A 134 -17.86 8.50 -4.05
N SER A 135 -18.89 8.96 -3.34
CA SER A 135 -20.09 8.15 -3.09
C SER A 135 -20.93 7.97 -4.37
N GLU A 136 -21.86 7.00 -4.36
CA GLU A 136 -22.83 6.77 -5.43
C GLU A 136 -23.66 8.02 -5.82
N ARG A 137 -23.84 8.96 -4.88
CA ARG A 137 -24.55 10.23 -5.12
C ARG A 137 -23.65 11.34 -5.66
N GLY A 138 -22.41 11.02 -6.01
CA GLY A 138 -21.40 11.95 -6.52
C GLY A 138 -20.74 12.82 -5.44
N LYS A 139 -21.05 12.62 -4.15
CA LYS A 139 -20.39 13.37 -3.07
C LYS A 139 -18.98 12.84 -2.86
N GLU A 140 -18.00 13.74 -2.89
CA GLU A 140 -16.59 13.43 -2.61
C GLU A 140 -16.28 13.68 -1.14
N GLU A 141 -15.61 12.72 -0.50
CA GLU A 141 -15.16 12.81 0.89
C GLU A 141 -13.71 12.34 0.99
N SER A 142 -12.96 12.93 1.92
CA SER A 142 -11.57 12.56 2.17
C SER A 142 -11.35 12.28 3.65
N PHE A 143 -10.58 11.23 3.94
CA PHE A 143 -10.15 10.88 5.27
C PHE A 143 -8.62 10.88 5.31
N THR A 144 -8.06 11.62 6.26
CA THR A 144 -6.61 11.70 6.48
C THR A 144 -6.28 11.29 7.91
N THR A 145 -5.26 10.45 8.07
CA THR A 145 -4.70 10.10 9.38
C THR A 145 -3.21 9.83 9.29
N ALA A 146 -2.52 9.95 10.43
CA ALA A 146 -1.10 9.64 10.57
C ALA A 146 -0.89 8.52 11.58
N VAL A 147 -0.08 7.54 11.19
CA VAL A 147 0.21 6.35 11.99
C VAL A 147 1.71 6.35 12.32
N PRO A 148 2.09 6.45 13.61
CA PRO A 148 3.49 6.30 13.99
C PRO A 148 3.95 4.86 13.85
N LEU A 149 5.12 4.67 13.24
CA LEU A 149 5.77 3.37 13.17
C LEU A 149 6.73 3.22 14.34
N ARG A 150 6.55 2.14 15.10
CA ARG A 150 7.49 1.81 16.18
C ARG A 150 8.75 1.21 15.55
N SER A 151 9.76 2.02 15.29
CA SER A 151 11.11 1.49 15.09
C SER A 151 11.66 1.10 16.47
N SER A 152 11.87 -0.20 16.71
CA SER A 152 12.72 -0.62 17.83
C SER A 152 14.16 -0.28 17.47
N ARG A 153 14.57 0.98 17.64
CA ARG A 153 15.99 1.32 17.74
C ARG A 153 16.45 0.71 19.08
N ASN A 154 17.01 -0.49 19.04
CA ASN A 154 17.76 -1.02 20.18
C ASN A 154 18.86 0.00 20.48
N SER A 155 18.77 0.62 21.66
CA SER A 155 19.81 1.48 22.22
C SER A 155 20.85 0.64 22.93
#